data_AF-A0A7X4LLP8-F1
#
_entry.id   AF-A0A7X4LLP8-F1
#
_cell.length_a   1.000
_cell.length_b   1.000
_cell.length_c   1.000
_cell.angle_alpha   90.00
_cell.angle_beta   90.00
_cell.angle_gamma   90.00
#
_symmetry.space_group_name_H-M   'P 1'
#
loop_
_entity.id
_entity.type
_entity.pdbx_description
1 polymer ?
#
loop_
_entity_poly.entity_id
_entity_poly.type
_entity_poly.pdbx_seq_one_letter_code
_entity_poly.pdbx_strand_id
1 'polypeptide(L)'
;MKKILLYIVIISALAGCSISNNSESKQASSIKNNINVSSNWDSSYGGVNKSYDTNLLKMREEIAPRFQTLTFADSKTGKSMTYNLYVPKNYDPDKSYPLVLFMADASTTGKGAKSPLMQGYGGIIWASSESQAKHPSFVLVPAFSGPENVTNDNWQVSDELGIALRLLKHVVSEYSIDQNRLYTTGQSMGGMISFYLNANYPDLFAASLFVGSQWDVNVLAPLAKNKFFYIVSAGDPKASKGMKQLSEMFHHSGVPFASTSFSAKLVHSEQEKQIQDLIAQGQDINFVQFDKGTVTPDGTTHGGAEHMYSFDYAYQLESVRDWLFKQTKGISNAKALYFQAKDSSNQQQAFTYMLRSAELNFGMAQYEVARDYQKGLGVRKNTSNAISWYKKAATNGVNRALLDLGILYYSGTDVNQNYPLATDYFTQASQQGDMKAPRYLGMMKEEGLGTSVSYSDAMKFYQEASERGDITAAARIGSLYERGLGVQQSYEHAIQWYLKAAPTPEIAAKNVHPRIMALVRLGYLYENGFGVKQDKDQALRWYTLASTDDNSEAKQAVKRLKK
;
A
#
# COMPACT_ATOMS: atom_id res chain seq x y z
N MET A 1 -37.38 25.86 7.92
CA MET A 1 -38.55 25.25 7.23
C MET A 1 -39.32 26.39 6.58
N LYS A 2 -39.65 26.50 5.30
CA LYS A 2 -39.54 25.71 4.07
C LYS A 2 -39.23 26.71 2.93
N LYS A 3 -38.38 26.34 1.97
CA LYS A 3 -38.24 27.01 0.67
C LYS A 3 -39.14 26.29 -0.34
N ILE A 4 -39.87 27.02 -1.18
CA ILE A 4 -40.36 26.57 -2.48
C ILE A 4 -40.04 27.70 -3.46
N LEU A 5 -39.28 27.39 -4.51
CA LEU A 5 -39.05 28.25 -5.66
C LEU A 5 -39.44 27.44 -6.91
N LEU A 6 -40.34 27.99 -7.71
CA LEU A 6 -40.77 27.44 -9.00
C LEU A 6 -40.24 28.38 -10.10
N TYR A 7 -39.66 27.78 -11.14
CA TYR A 7 -39.05 28.45 -12.30
C TYR A 7 -40.10 29.04 -13.25
N ILE A 8 -39.79 30.20 -13.84
CA ILE A 8 -40.50 30.80 -14.98
C ILE A 8 -39.62 30.70 -16.23
N VAL A 9 -40.22 30.23 -17.31
CA VAL A 9 -39.73 30.20 -18.69
C VAL A 9 -40.11 31.52 -19.37
N ILE A 10 -39.20 32.13 -20.15
CA ILE A 10 -39.57 33.10 -21.22
C ILE A 10 -38.72 32.84 -22.47
N ILE A 11 -39.42 32.78 -23.60
CA ILE A 11 -38.99 32.64 -25.00
C ILE A 11 -39.14 34.00 -25.70
N SER A 12 -38.23 34.34 -26.63
CA SER A 12 -38.41 35.31 -27.73
C SER A 12 -37.24 35.10 -28.73
N ALA A 13 -37.39 34.62 -29.99
CA ALA A 13 -38.05 35.16 -31.19
C ALA A 13 -37.43 36.53 -31.60
N LEU A 14 -36.81 36.78 -32.77
CA LEU A 14 -37.26 36.64 -34.18
C LEU A 14 -36.12 36.92 -35.20
N ALA A 15 -36.32 36.40 -36.43
CA ALA A 15 -35.96 36.83 -37.81
C ALA A 15 -34.86 37.91 -38.06
N GLY A 16 -34.03 37.91 -39.10
CA GLY A 16 -34.00 37.25 -40.41
C GLY A 16 -33.54 38.29 -41.46
N CYS A 17 -32.60 37.96 -42.37
CA CYS A 17 -32.44 38.61 -43.69
C CYS A 17 -31.35 37.93 -44.55
N SER A 18 -31.62 37.84 -45.84
CA SER A 18 -30.88 37.19 -46.93
C SER A 18 -29.81 38.06 -47.59
N ILE A 19 -28.78 37.45 -48.22
CA ILE A 19 -28.31 37.68 -49.63
C ILE A 19 -27.07 36.80 -49.93
N SER A 20 -26.87 36.56 -51.22
CA SER A 20 -26.20 35.51 -52.00
C SER A 20 -24.66 35.42 -52.09
N ASN A 21 -24.23 34.19 -52.43
CA ASN A 21 -23.16 33.75 -53.36
C ASN A 21 -21.68 33.63 -52.93
N ASN A 22 -21.17 32.42 -53.25
CA ASN A 22 -19.81 31.98 -53.59
C ASN A 22 -18.74 31.95 -52.49
N SER A 23 -18.37 30.75 -52.04
CA SER A 23 -17.24 29.96 -52.59
C SER A 23 -16.87 28.77 -51.68
N GLU A 24 -16.58 27.64 -52.32
CA GLU A 24 -15.64 26.58 -51.92
C GLU A 24 -15.82 25.79 -50.60
N SER A 25 -16.48 24.65 -50.75
CA SER A 25 -15.93 23.30 -50.51
C SER A 25 -15.38 22.92 -49.13
N LYS A 26 -16.04 21.97 -48.46
CA LYS A 26 -15.61 20.55 -48.42
C LYS A 26 -16.53 19.72 -47.51
N GLN A 27 -16.96 18.60 -48.07
CA GLN A 27 -17.63 17.48 -47.40
C GLN A 27 -17.00 17.14 -46.05
N ALA A 28 -17.80 17.19 -44.98
CA ALA A 28 -17.59 16.33 -43.82
C ALA A 28 -18.39 15.04 -44.07
N SER A 29 -17.77 14.08 -44.76
CA SER A 29 -18.26 12.71 -44.81
C SER A 29 -18.03 12.07 -43.44
N SER A 30 -19.11 11.57 -42.85
CA SER A 30 -19.07 10.73 -41.65
C SER A 30 -18.38 9.41 -41.99
N ILE A 31 -17.09 9.30 -41.66
CA ILE A 31 -16.38 8.02 -41.71
C ILE A 31 -16.79 7.20 -40.48
N LYS A 32 -17.87 6.43 -40.61
CA LYS A 32 -18.03 5.20 -39.83
C LYS A 32 -17.02 4.22 -40.40
N ASN A 33 -15.85 4.11 -39.77
CA ASN A 33 -14.90 3.04 -40.04
C ASN A 33 -15.49 1.71 -39.54
N ASN A 34 -16.33 1.08 -40.38
CA ASN A 34 -16.56 -0.36 -40.34
C ASN A 34 -15.28 -1.03 -40.87
N ILE A 35 -14.28 -1.18 -40.01
CA ILE A 35 -13.21 -2.15 -40.26
C ILE A 35 -13.85 -3.52 -40.03
N ASN A 36 -14.25 -4.17 -41.12
CA ASN A 36 -14.65 -5.55 -41.12
C ASN A 36 -13.38 -6.41 -40.96
N VAL A 37 -12.83 -6.47 -39.74
CA VAL A 37 -11.76 -7.41 -39.42
C VAL A 37 -12.41 -8.79 -39.44
N SER A 38 -12.08 -9.62 -40.44
CA SER A 38 -12.49 -11.03 -40.40
C SER A 38 -11.72 -11.71 -39.28
N SER A 39 -12.29 -11.71 -38.07
CA SER A 39 -11.69 -12.30 -36.88
C SER A 39 -11.92 -13.81 -36.89
N ASN A 40 -11.35 -14.53 -37.85
CA ASN A 40 -11.48 -15.98 -37.92
C ASN A 40 -10.63 -16.65 -36.84
N TRP A 41 -11.12 -17.76 -36.28
CA TRP A 41 -10.33 -18.57 -35.36
C TRP A 41 -9.03 -19.04 -36.04
N ASP A 42 -7.90 -18.94 -35.33
CA ASP A 42 -6.60 -19.39 -35.78
C ASP A 42 -5.99 -20.31 -34.72
N SER A 43 -5.90 -21.60 -35.05
CA SER A 43 -5.33 -22.62 -34.16
C SER A 43 -3.82 -22.48 -33.97
N SER A 44 -3.13 -21.64 -34.76
CA SER A 44 -1.70 -21.37 -34.61
C SER A 44 -1.36 -20.76 -33.25
N TYR A 45 -2.34 -20.16 -32.55
CA TYR A 45 -2.19 -19.61 -31.20
C TYR A 45 -2.51 -20.61 -30.07
N GLY A 46 -2.74 -21.89 -30.41
CA GLY A 46 -3.16 -22.90 -29.42
C GLY A 46 -4.62 -22.75 -28.99
N GLY A 47 -5.03 -23.51 -27.98
CA GLY A 47 -6.43 -23.59 -27.59
C GLY A 47 -7.25 -24.61 -28.40
N VAL A 48 -8.54 -24.66 -28.08
CA VAL A 48 -9.59 -25.39 -28.84
C VAL A 48 -10.30 -24.45 -29.80
N ASN A 49 -11.04 -24.98 -30.78
CA ASN A 49 -11.77 -24.16 -31.73
C ASN A 49 -12.84 -23.30 -31.04
N LYS A 50 -12.71 -21.97 -31.13
CA LYS A 50 -13.65 -20.98 -30.59
C LYS A 50 -14.24 -20.09 -31.69
N SER A 51 -14.35 -20.59 -32.92
CA SER A 51 -14.91 -19.85 -34.05
C SER A 51 -16.37 -19.42 -33.84
N TYR A 52 -17.08 -20.08 -32.93
CA TYR A 52 -18.45 -19.72 -32.55
C TYR A 52 -18.53 -18.49 -31.64
N ASP A 53 -17.45 -18.13 -30.93
CA ASP A 53 -17.45 -17.01 -29.98
C ASP A 53 -16.98 -15.72 -30.65
N THR A 54 -17.92 -15.06 -31.33
CA THR A 54 -17.65 -13.80 -32.03
C THR A 54 -17.24 -12.66 -31.09
N ASN A 55 -17.64 -12.72 -29.81
CA ASN A 55 -17.26 -11.73 -28.81
C ASN A 55 -15.79 -11.86 -28.44
N LEU A 56 -15.32 -13.08 -28.18
CA LEU A 56 -13.90 -13.35 -27.95
C LEU A 56 -13.04 -12.93 -29.14
N LEU A 57 -13.47 -13.34 -30.34
CA LEU A 57 -12.73 -13.06 -31.58
C LEU A 57 -12.62 -11.56 -31.84
N LYS A 58 -13.66 -10.77 -31.56
CA LYS A 58 -13.58 -9.31 -31.62
C LYS A 58 -12.69 -8.73 -30.52
N MET A 59 -12.84 -9.22 -29.29
CA MET A 59 -12.13 -8.71 -28.12
C MET A 59 -10.61 -8.87 -28.26
N ARG A 60 -10.14 -10.02 -28.73
CA ARG A 60 -8.69 -10.25 -28.89
C ARG A 60 -8.06 -9.31 -29.93
N GLU A 61 -8.74 -9.04 -31.05
CA GLU A 61 -8.23 -8.12 -32.08
C GLU A 61 -8.21 -6.68 -31.58
N GLU A 62 -9.14 -6.31 -30.69
CA GLU A 62 -9.20 -4.98 -30.09
C GLU A 62 -8.15 -4.80 -28.97
N ILE A 63 -7.97 -5.81 -28.12
CA ILE A 63 -7.21 -5.70 -26.87
C ILE A 63 -5.75 -6.12 -27.04
N ALA A 64 -5.45 -7.20 -27.77
CA ALA A 64 -4.07 -7.70 -27.88
C ALA A 64 -3.08 -6.63 -28.39
N PRO A 65 -3.42 -5.77 -29.38
CA PRO A 65 -2.54 -4.67 -29.81
C PRO A 65 -2.25 -3.61 -28.75
N ARG A 66 -3.00 -3.58 -27.64
CA ARG A 66 -2.79 -2.63 -26.52
C ARG A 66 -1.67 -3.07 -25.59
N PHE A 67 -1.21 -4.32 -25.70
CA PHE A 67 -0.08 -4.82 -24.92
C PHE A 67 1.23 -4.47 -25.61
N GLN A 68 2.24 -4.13 -24.81
CA GLN A 68 3.60 -3.98 -25.27
C GLN A 68 4.30 -5.34 -25.20
N THR A 69 4.81 -5.83 -26.33
CA THR A 69 5.67 -7.01 -26.36
C THR A 69 7.11 -6.60 -26.05
N LEU A 70 7.64 -7.13 -24.96
CA LEU A 70 8.95 -6.79 -24.38
C LEU A 70 9.77 -8.05 -24.14
N THR A 71 11.08 -7.89 -23.92
CA THR A 71 11.99 -8.99 -23.62
C THR A 71 12.71 -8.71 -22.31
N PHE A 72 12.69 -9.68 -21.40
CA PHE A 72 13.41 -9.66 -20.13
C PHE A 72 14.64 -10.56 -20.22
N ALA A 73 15.83 -9.99 -20.09
CA ALA A 73 17.08 -10.73 -20.00
C ALA A 73 17.34 -11.13 -18.55
N ASP A 74 17.28 -12.43 -18.26
CA ASP A 74 17.50 -12.94 -16.91
C ASP A 74 19.00 -13.14 -16.63
N SER A 75 19.58 -12.23 -15.86
CA SER A 75 20.99 -12.28 -15.49
C SER A 75 21.40 -13.55 -14.73
N LYS A 76 20.45 -14.23 -14.07
CA LYS A 76 20.73 -15.46 -13.32
C LYS A 76 20.97 -16.68 -14.21
N THR A 77 20.21 -16.80 -15.29
CA THR A 77 20.29 -17.97 -16.20
C THR A 77 20.98 -17.65 -17.52
N GLY A 78 21.15 -16.37 -17.85
CA GLY A 78 21.60 -15.91 -19.17
C GLY A 78 20.54 -16.06 -20.27
N LYS A 79 19.35 -16.59 -19.95
CA LYS A 79 18.23 -16.75 -20.87
C LYS A 79 17.40 -15.46 -20.94
N SER A 80 16.62 -15.30 -22.00
CA SER A 80 15.66 -14.20 -22.13
C SER A 80 14.23 -14.75 -22.22
N MET A 81 13.28 -13.99 -21.70
CA MET A 81 11.85 -14.29 -21.77
C MET A 81 11.12 -13.14 -22.44
N THR A 82 10.43 -13.42 -23.55
CA THR A 82 9.48 -12.48 -24.13
C THR A 82 8.21 -12.45 -23.29
N TYR A 83 7.61 -11.28 -23.13
CA TYR A 83 6.38 -11.11 -22.39
C TYR A 83 5.56 -9.97 -22.97
N ASN A 84 4.27 -9.94 -22.63
CA ASN A 84 3.40 -8.83 -22.94
C ASN A 84 3.03 -8.09 -21.66
N LEU A 85 3.07 -6.76 -21.71
CA LEU A 85 2.67 -5.90 -20.61
C LEU A 85 1.60 -4.92 -21.07
N TYR A 86 0.44 -4.98 -20.44
CA TYR A 86 -0.54 -3.91 -20.52
C TYR A 86 -0.29 -2.91 -19.39
N VAL A 87 -0.21 -1.63 -19.75
CA VAL A 87 -0.07 -0.51 -18.84
C VAL A 87 -1.41 0.24 -18.81
N PRO A 88 -1.99 0.56 -17.64
CA PRO A 88 -3.25 1.29 -17.54
C PRO A 88 -3.27 2.56 -18.39
N LYS A 89 -4.40 2.84 -19.03
CA LYS A 89 -4.57 4.10 -19.78
C LYS A 89 -4.43 5.28 -18.82
N ASN A 90 -3.58 6.25 -19.16
CA ASN A 90 -3.20 7.39 -18.32
C ASN A 90 -2.46 6.99 -17.03
N TYR A 91 -1.58 5.99 -17.11
CA TYR A 91 -0.66 5.65 -16.03
C TYR A 91 0.03 6.89 -15.45
N ASP A 92 0.02 6.97 -14.13
CA ASP A 92 0.53 8.08 -13.33
C ASP A 92 1.51 7.48 -12.30
N PRO A 93 2.82 7.77 -12.40
CA PRO A 93 3.82 7.17 -11.51
C PRO A 93 3.60 7.51 -10.03
N ASP A 94 2.85 8.58 -9.72
CA ASP A 94 2.55 8.98 -8.34
C ASP A 94 1.34 8.20 -7.76
N LYS A 95 0.67 7.36 -8.56
CA LYS A 95 -0.43 6.49 -8.13
C LYS A 95 0.00 5.03 -8.13
N SER A 96 -0.51 4.27 -7.15
CA SER A 96 -0.22 2.85 -7.01
C SER A 96 -1.32 1.97 -7.63
N TYR A 97 -0.94 1.07 -8.54
CA TYR A 97 -1.86 0.22 -9.30
C TYR A 97 -1.70 -1.26 -8.96
N PRO A 98 -2.77 -2.07 -8.94
CA PRO A 98 -2.66 -3.51 -8.88
C PRO A 98 -2.00 -4.09 -10.14
N LEU A 99 -1.50 -5.33 -10.03
CA LEU A 99 -1.01 -6.09 -11.17
C LEU A 99 -1.65 -7.49 -11.20
N VAL A 100 -2.13 -7.89 -12.37
CA VAL A 100 -2.56 -9.27 -12.65
C VAL A 100 -1.48 -9.98 -13.46
N LEU A 101 -0.88 -11.03 -12.90
CA LEU A 101 -0.03 -11.97 -13.62
C LEU A 101 -0.90 -13.09 -14.20
N PHE A 102 -1.07 -13.12 -15.52
CA PHE A 102 -1.75 -14.22 -16.22
C PHE A 102 -0.73 -15.16 -16.87
N MET A 103 -0.90 -16.46 -16.64
CA MET A 103 -0.09 -17.51 -17.26
C MET A 103 -0.97 -18.44 -18.11
N ALA A 104 -0.59 -18.59 -19.38
CA ALA A 104 -1.36 -19.34 -20.36
C ALA A 104 -1.18 -20.85 -20.24
N ASP A 105 -2.06 -21.58 -20.94
CA ASP A 105 -2.01 -23.03 -21.05
C ASP A 105 -0.80 -23.50 -21.92
N ALA A 106 -0.40 -24.76 -21.71
CA ALA A 106 0.70 -25.42 -22.40
C ALA A 106 0.58 -25.37 -23.93
N SER A 107 -0.63 -25.31 -24.49
CA SER A 107 -0.81 -25.22 -25.94
C SER A 107 -0.33 -23.90 -26.55
N THR A 108 0.09 -22.90 -25.74
CA THR A 108 0.72 -21.65 -26.20
C THR A 108 2.25 -21.71 -26.22
N THR A 109 2.87 -22.66 -25.51
CA THR A 109 4.32 -22.78 -25.36
C THR A 109 5.01 -22.86 -26.72
N GLY A 110 6.04 -22.04 -26.93
CA GLY A 110 6.81 -22.01 -28.18
C GLY A 110 6.12 -21.38 -29.38
N LYS A 111 4.90 -20.82 -29.23
CA LYS A 111 4.13 -20.19 -30.32
C LYS A 111 4.26 -18.66 -30.37
N GLY A 112 5.25 -18.13 -29.65
CA GLY A 112 5.56 -16.69 -29.62
C GLY A 112 4.64 -15.86 -28.73
N ALA A 113 5.01 -14.59 -28.56
CA ALA A 113 4.40 -13.71 -27.57
C ALA A 113 2.92 -13.40 -27.80
N LYS A 114 2.45 -13.42 -29.04
CA LYS A 114 1.05 -13.14 -29.34
C LYS A 114 0.12 -14.26 -28.87
N SER A 115 0.60 -15.50 -28.84
CA SER A 115 -0.21 -16.70 -28.61
C SER A 115 -1.00 -16.68 -27.28
N PRO A 116 -0.37 -16.39 -26.11
CA PRO A 116 -1.09 -16.19 -24.84
C PRO A 116 -2.22 -15.17 -24.84
N LEU A 117 -2.18 -14.15 -25.71
CA LEU A 117 -3.22 -13.13 -25.82
C LEU A 117 -4.37 -13.52 -26.76
N MET A 118 -4.15 -14.51 -27.64
CA MET A 118 -5.09 -14.91 -28.69
C MET A 118 -5.82 -16.22 -28.39
N GLN A 119 -5.34 -17.00 -27.41
CA GLN A 119 -5.88 -18.31 -27.04
C GLN A 119 -7.31 -18.27 -26.46
N GLY A 120 -7.65 -17.21 -25.72
CA GLY A 120 -8.90 -17.12 -24.97
C GLY A 120 -8.98 -15.82 -24.16
N TYR A 121 -9.97 -15.75 -23.26
CA TYR A 121 -10.19 -14.53 -22.47
C TYR A 121 -9.10 -14.25 -21.44
N GLY A 122 -8.42 -15.28 -20.92
CA GLY A 122 -7.59 -15.18 -19.72
C GLY A 122 -6.54 -14.06 -19.74
N GLY A 123 -5.83 -13.88 -20.85
CA GLY A 123 -4.79 -12.85 -20.98
C GLY A 123 -5.31 -11.44 -21.29
N ILE A 124 -6.52 -11.31 -21.83
CA ILE A 124 -7.02 -10.05 -22.40
C ILE A 124 -8.18 -9.43 -21.61
N ILE A 125 -8.97 -10.22 -20.89
CA ILE A 125 -10.19 -9.75 -20.22
C ILE A 125 -9.90 -8.65 -19.19
N TRP A 126 -8.74 -8.72 -18.54
CA TRP A 126 -8.26 -7.75 -17.54
C TRP A 126 -7.92 -6.37 -18.15
N ALA A 127 -7.57 -6.34 -19.43
CA ALA A 127 -7.23 -5.12 -20.18
C ALA A 127 -8.41 -4.57 -21.00
N SER A 128 -9.61 -5.13 -20.81
CA SER A 128 -10.82 -4.60 -21.44
C SER A 128 -11.16 -3.22 -20.90
N SER A 129 -11.87 -2.42 -21.70
CA SER A 129 -12.29 -1.08 -21.29
C SER A 129 -13.20 -1.10 -20.07
N GLU A 130 -14.03 -2.14 -19.92
CA GLU A 130 -14.86 -2.35 -18.73
C GLU A 130 -14.02 -2.65 -17.49
N SER A 131 -13.12 -3.64 -17.57
CA SER A 131 -12.23 -3.99 -16.46
C SER A 131 -11.37 -2.81 -16.03
N GLN A 132 -10.77 -2.08 -16.98
CA GLN A 132 -9.91 -0.93 -16.67
C GLN A 132 -10.68 0.31 -16.19
N ALA A 133 -11.96 0.45 -16.52
CA ALA A 133 -12.80 1.51 -15.97
C ALA A 133 -13.12 1.28 -14.49
N LYS A 134 -13.34 0.02 -14.08
CA LYS A 134 -13.60 -0.34 -12.68
C LYS A 134 -12.31 -0.48 -11.87
N HIS A 135 -11.30 -1.14 -12.45
CA HIS A 135 -10.05 -1.53 -11.80
C HIS A 135 -8.85 -1.24 -12.71
N PRO A 136 -8.38 0.03 -12.79
CA PRO A 136 -7.16 0.34 -13.53
C PRO A 136 -6.00 -0.53 -13.02
N SER A 137 -5.39 -1.33 -13.88
CA SER A 137 -4.42 -2.36 -13.47
C SER A 137 -3.40 -2.71 -14.54
N PHE A 138 -2.20 -3.08 -14.11
CA PHE A 138 -1.24 -3.73 -15.00
C PHE A 138 -1.66 -5.16 -15.29
N VAL A 139 -1.36 -5.65 -16.50
CA VAL A 139 -1.55 -7.06 -16.86
C VAL A 139 -0.24 -7.58 -17.44
N LEU A 140 0.38 -8.53 -16.76
CA LEU A 140 1.62 -9.16 -17.16
C LEU A 140 1.35 -10.56 -17.70
N VAL A 141 1.77 -10.82 -18.93
CA VAL A 141 1.57 -12.10 -19.63
C VAL A 141 2.91 -12.61 -20.17
N PRO A 142 3.62 -13.47 -19.42
CA PRO A 142 4.82 -14.14 -19.91
C PRO A 142 4.52 -15.03 -21.13
N ALA A 143 5.45 -15.10 -22.08
CA ALA A 143 5.40 -16.02 -23.21
C ALA A 143 6.50 -17.07 -23.08
N PHE A 144 6.12 -18.29 -22.72
CA PHE A 144 7.04 -19.40 -22.52
C PHE A 144 7.58 -19.91 -23.85
N SER A 145 8.91 -20.03 -23.94
CA SER A 145 9.61 -20.28 -25.19
C SER A 145 9.65 -21.76 -25.57
N GLY A 146 9.50 -22.67 -24.60
CA GLY A 146 9.63 -24.11 -24.84
C GLY A 146 11.07 -24.54 -25.15
N PRO A 147 11.29 -25.75 -25.70
CA PRO A 147 10.30 -26.66 -26.26
C PRO A 147 9.52 -27.47 -25.22
N GLU A 148 10.02 -27.58 -23.99
CA GLU A 148 9.33 -28.28 -22.90
C GLU A 148 8.35 -27.36 -22.19
N ASN A 149 7.27 -27.95 -21.68
CA ASN A 149 6.33 -27.22 -20.83
C ASN A 149 7.01 -26.79 -19.53
N VAL A 150 6.63 -25.61 -19.03
CA VAL A 150 7.16 -25.05 -17.77
C VAL A 150 6.90 -25.96 -16.59
N THR A 151 5.77 -26.68 -16.63
CA THR A 151 5.47 -27.75 -15.70
C THR A 151 4.65 -28.85 -16.36
N ASN A 152 4.60 -30.03 -15.74
CA ASN A 152 3.95 -31.21 -16.26
C ASN A 152 3.12 -31.94 -15.19
N ASP A 153 2.43 -33.00 -15.58
CA ASP A 153 1.56 -33.79 -14.70
C ASP A 153 2.31 -34.54 -13.59
N ASN A 154 3.65 -34.57 -13.62
CA ASN A 154 4.49 -35.11 -12.55
C ASN A 154 5.03 -34.01 -11.61
N TRP A 155 4.45 -32.79 -11.68
CA TRP A 155 4.78 -31.64 -10.83
C TRP A 155 6.21 -31.12 -10.98
N GLN A 156 6.89 -31.54 -12.04
CA GLN A 156 8.24 -31.05 -12.35
C GLN A 156 8.14 -29.63 -12.90
N VAL A 157 9.17 -28.82 -12.66
CA VAL A 157 9.21 -27.41 -13.10
C VAL A 157 10.50 -27.15 -13.87
N SER A 158 10.42 -26.33 -14.92
CA SER A 158 11.58 -25.88 -15.69
C SER A 158 12.16 -24.57 -15.14
N ASP A 159 13.34 -24.18 -15.63
CA ASP A 159 13.96 -22.89 -15.30
C ASP A 159 13.08 -21.67 -15.64
N GLU A 160 12.19 -21.81 -16.64
CA GLU A 160 11.33 -20.70 -17.09
C GLU A 160 10.36 -20.25 -15.99
N LEU A 161 9.97 -21.12 -15.06
CA LEU A 161 9.18 -20.71 -13.88
C LEU A 161 9.94 -19.68 -13.04
N GLY A 162 11.22 -19.97 -12.78
CA GLY A 162 12.09 -19.08 -12.04
C GLY A 162 12.32 -17.75 -12.77
N ILE A 163 12.41 -17.79 -14.09
CA ILE A 163 12.53 -16.59 -14.93
C ILE A 163 11.23 -15.76 -14.86
N ALA A 164 10.06 -16.37 -14.96
CA ALA A 164 8.77 -15.68 -14.85
C ALA A 164 8.59 -15.00 -13.48
N LEU A 165 9.03 -15.64 -12.39
CA LEU A 165 9.02 -15.02 -11.06
C LEU A 165 9.97 -13.81 -10.98
N ARG A 166 11.14 -13.87 -11.61
CA ARG A 166 12.09 -12.74 -11.66
C ARG A 166 11.60 -11.63 -12.57
N LEU A 167 10.95 -11.96 -13.69
CA LEU A 167 10.24 -11.03 -14.55
C LEU A 167 9.15 -10.28 -13.78
N LEU A 168 8.31 -10.98 -13.00
CA LEU A 168 7.30 -10.33 -12.14
C LEU A 168 7.96 -9.30 -11.21
N LYS A 169 9.04 -9.69 -10.52
CA LYS A 169 9.77 -8.79 -9.61
C LYS A 169 10.36 -7.58 -10.33
N HIS A 170 10.90 -7.79 -11.54
CA HIS A 170 11.43 -6.72 -12.37
C HIS A 170 10.32 -5.74 -12.78
N VAL A 171 9.20 -6.22 -13.33
CA VAL A 171 8.08 -5.33 -13.69
C VAL A 171 7.56 -4.57 -12.47
N VAL A 172 7.45 -5.23 -11.31
CA VAL A 172 7.04 -4.58 -10.05
C VAL A 172 8.03 -3.51 -9.59
N SER A 173 9.33 -3.59 -9.94
CA SER A 173 10.32 -2.56 -9.59
C SER A 173 10.33 -1.37 -10.56
N GLU A 174 9.95 -1.58 -11.82
CA GLU A 174 9.99 -0.54 -12.86
C GLU A 174 8.77 0.41 -12.84
N TYR A 175 7.65 -0.04 -12.29
CA TYR A 175 6.39 0.71 -12.31
C TYR A 175 5.84 0.92 -10.90
N SER A 176 4.93 1.90 -10.75
CA SER A 176 4.22 2.18 -9.50
C SER A 176 3.13 1.14 -9.23
N ILE A 177 3.57 -0.09 -8.98
CA ILE A 177 2.72 -1.25 -8.71
C ILE A 177 2.61 -1.47 -7.21
N ASP A 178 1.37 -1.66 -6.75
CA ASP A 178 1.04 -1.98 -5.38
C ASP A 178 1.43 -3.44 -5.07
N GLN A 179 2.51 -3.63 -4.32
CA GLN A 179 2.98 -4.96 -3.91
C GLN A 179 1.99 -5.70 -3.00
N ASN A 180 1.01 -5.00 -2.42
CA ASN A 180 -0.07 -5.59 -1.63
C ASN A 180 -1.28 -5.99 -2.48
N ARG A 181 -1.28 -5.65 -3.78
CA ARG A 181 -2.34 -6.00 -4.74
C ARG A 181 -1.75 -6.63 -6.01
N LEU A 182 -0.84 -7.58 -5.79
CA LEU A 182 -0.39 -8.52 -6.81
C LEU A 182 -1.35 -9.70 -6.85
N TYR A 183 -1.87 -10.01 -8.03
CA TYR A 183 -2.75 -11.15 -8.25
C TYR A 183 -2.11 -12.10 -9.24
N THR A 184 -2.38 -13.40 -9.10
CA THR A 184 -2.00 -14.38 -10.10
C THR A 184 -3.21 -15.17 -10.58
N THR A 185 -3.22 -15.47 -11.85
CA THR A 185 -4.16 -16.42 -12.44
C THR A 185 -3.48 -17.17 -13.57
N GLY A 186 -4.00 -18.35 -13.86
CA GLY A 186 -3.62 -19.08 -15.04
C GLY A 186 -4.56 -20.25 -15.28
N GLN A 187 -4.48 -20.76 -16.50
CA GLN A 187 -5.29 -21.87 -16.98
C GLN A 187 -4.41 -23.08 -17.28
N SER A 188 -4.86 -24.28 -16.91
CA SER A 188 -4.09 -25.53 -17.11
C SER A 188 -2.66 -25.36 -16.54
N MET A 189 -1.61 -25.61 -17.33
CA MET A 189 -0.20 -25.41 -16.99
C MET A 189 0.05 -24.04 -16.33
N GLY A 190 -0.56 -22.96 -16.81
CA GLY A 190 -0.43 -21.65 -16.20
C GLY A 190 -0.99 -21.60 -14.78
N GLY A 191 -2.14 -22.24 -14.55
CA GLY A 191 -2.72 -22.38 -13.21
C GLY A 191 -1.90 -23.31 -12.31
N MET A 192 -1.22 -24.31 -12.86
CA MET A 192 -0.25 -25.14 -12.14
C MET A 192 0.94 -24.31 -11.64
N ILE A 193 1.45 -23.40 -12.48
CA ILE A 193 2.50 -22.45 -12.08
C ILE A 193 1.98 -21.52 -10.96
N SER A 194 0.75 -21.01 -11.07
CA SER A 194 0.15 -20.23 -9.97
C SER A 194 0.07 -21.03 -8.66
N PHE A 195 -0.32 -22.31 -8.71
CA PHE A 195 -0.34 -23.18 -7.52
C PHE A 195 1.06 -23.31 -6.91
N TYR A 196 2.07 -23.60 -7.74
CA TYR A 196 3.46 -23.67 -7.30
C TYR A 196 3.90 -22.37 -6.62
N LEU A 197 3.60 -21.22 -7.23
CA LEU A 197 4.00 -19.92 -6.66
C LEU A 197 3.29 -19.63 -5.33
N ASN A 198 2.01 -19.96 -5.20
CA ASN A 198 1.29 -19.78 -3.93
C ASN A 198 1.78 -20.73 -2.83
N ALA A 199 2.15 -21.97 -3.18
CA ALA A 199 2.68 -22.93 -2.22
C ALA A 199 4.09 -22.54 -1.73
N ASN A 200 4.96 -22.09 -2.64
CA ASN A 200 6.37 -21.77 -2.33
C ASN A 200 6.58 -20.32 -1.88
N TYR A 201 5.68 -19.41 -2.23
CA TYR A 201 5.72 -17.99 -1.87
C TYR A 201 4.33 -17.53 -1.40
N PRO A 202 3.82 -18.03 -0.27
CA PRO A 202 2.43 -17.81 0.16
C PRO A 202 2.06 -16.34 0.39
N ASP A 203 3.04 -15.48 0.66
CA ASP A 203 2.86 -14.04 0.86
C ASP A 203 3.02 -13.22 -0.44
N LEU A 204 3.25 -13.86 -1.60
CA LEU A 204 3.56 -13.16 -2.86
C LEU A 204 2.32 -12.50 -3.47
N PHE A 205 1.16 -13.14 -3.41
CA PHE A 205 -0.07 -12.65 -4.02
C PHE A 205 -1.12 -12.31 -2.97
N ALA A 206 -1.84 -11.22 -3.21
CA ALA A 206 -2.98 -10.80 -2.42
C ALA A 206 -4.17 -11.76 -2.56
N ALA A 207 -4.35 -12.28 -3.77
CA ALA A 207 -5.30 -13.33 -4.09
C ALA A 207 -4.96 -14.02 -5.42
N SER A 208 -5.53 -15.20 -5.63
CA SER A 208 -5.29 -16.04 -6.80
C SER A 208 -6.58 -16.55 -7.45
N LEU A 209 -6.55 -16.77 -8.76
CA LEU A 209 -7.62 -17.45 -9.50
C LEU A 209 -7.03 -18.64 -10.29
N PHE A 210 -7.28 -19.85 -9.81
CA PHE A 210 -6.85 -21.09 -10.45
C PHE A 210 -7.95 -21.62 -11.38
N VAL A 211 -7.63 -21.84 -12.65
CA VAL A 211 -8.63 -22.21 -13.67
C VAL A 211 -8.24 -23.52 -14.34
N GLY A 212 -9.10 -24.54 -14.23
CA GLY A 212 -8.92 -25.84 -14.89
C GLY A 212 -7.51 -26.40 -14.75
N SER A 213 -6.93 -26.31 -13.55
CA SER A 213 -5.56 -26.72 -13.24
C SER A 213 -5.55 -27.72 -12.09
N GLN A 214 -4.38 -28.26 -11.74
CA GLN A 214 -4.19 -29.15 -10.61
C GLN A 214 -2.75 -29.01 -10.07
N TRP A 215 -2.50 -29.43 -8.84
CA TRP A 215 -1.14 -29.53 -8.30
C TRP A 215 -1.04 -30.69 -7.32
N ASP A 216 0.18 -31.02 -6.88
CA ASP A 216 0.40 -32.00 -5.82
C ASP A 216 -0.20 -31.48 -4.51
N VAL A 217 -1.32 -32.07 -4.09
CA VAL A 217 -2.03 -31.67 -2.86
C VAL A 217 -1.14 -31.77 -1.61
N ASN A 218 -0.13 -32.65 -1.60
CA ASN A 218 0.74 -32.85 -0.45
C ASN A 218 1.59 -31.61 -0.13
N VAL A 219 1.76 -30.69 -1.07
CA VAL A 219 2.52 -29.44 -0.87
C VAL A 219 1.63 -28.19 -0.79
N LEU A 220 0.29 -28.34 -0.83
CA LEU A 220 -0.65 -27.23 -0.87
C LEU A 220 -1.15 -26.76 0.52
N ALA A 221 -0.67 -27.35 1.61
CA ALA A 221 -1.01 -26.88 2.96
C ALA A 221 -0.84 -25.36 3.19
N PRO A 222 0.18 -24.66 2.61
CA PRO A 222 0.30 -23.21 2.75
C PRO A 222 -0.91 -22.41 2.24
N LEU A 223 -1.65 -22.94 1.26
CA LEU A 223 -2.81 -22.26 0.67
C LEU A 223 -3.96 -22.06 1.66
N ALA A 224 -3.94 -22.74 2.82
CA ALA A 224 -4.91 -22.54 3.88
C ALA A 224 -5.02 -21.09 4.40
N LYS A 225 -4.00 -20.26 4.12
CA LYS A 225 -3.96 -18.83 4.49
C LYS A 225 -4.14 -17.89 3.31
N ASN A 226 -4.25 -18.44 2.10
CA ASN A 226 -4.37 -17.68 0.88
C ASN A 226 -5.84 -17.40 0.57
N LYS A 227 -6.06 -16.31 -0.16
CA LYS A 227 -7.36 -15.95 -0.71
C LYS A 227 -7.41 -16.40 -2.14
N PHE A 228 -8.36 -17.26 -2.52
CA PHE A 228 -8.46 -17.66 -3.90
C PHE A 228 -9.83 -18.15 -4.34
N PHE A 229 -10.02 -18.09 -5.66
CA PHE A 229 -10.99 -18.89 -6.38
C PHE A 229 -10.29 -20.05 -7.09
N TYR A 230 -10.90 -21.23 -7.05
CA TYR A 230 -10.48 -22.37 -7.85
C TYR A 230 -11.70 -22.86 -8.65
N ILE A 231 -11.61 -22.77 -9.98
CA ILE A 231 -12.71 -23.01 -10.90
C ILE A 231 -12.34 -24.15 -11.85
N VAL A 232 -13.18 -25.18 -11.93
CA VAL A 232 -12.95 -26.37 -12.79
C VAL A 232 -14.25 -26.84 -13.46
N SER A 233 -14.15 -27.64 -14.52
CA SER A 233 -15.29 -28.43 -15.02
C SER A 233 -15.32 -29.80 -14.35
N ALA A 234 -16.50 -30.29 -13.98
CA ALA A 234 -16.70 -31.69 -13.58
C ALA A 234 -16.39 -32.69 -14.71
N GLY A 235 -16.41 -32.25 -15.97
CA GLY A 235 -15.97 -33.02 -17.12
C GLY A 235 -14.46 -33.08 -17.32
N ASP A 236 -13.68 -32.30 -16.56
CA ASP A 236 -12.21 -32.38 -16.54
C ASP A 236 -11.75 -33.25 -15.36
N PRO A 237 -11.38 -34.52 -15.60
CA PRO A 237 -11.06 -35.46 -14.54
C PRO A 237 -9.77 -35.11 -13.78
N LYS A 238 -8.82 -34.37 -14.37
CA LYS A 238 -7.57 -34.02 -13.70
C LYS A 238 -7.80 -32.87 -12.73
N ALA A 239 -8.36 -31.77 -13.21
CA ALA A 239 -8.61 -30.59 -12.39
C ALA A 239 -9.68 -30.84 -11.32
N SER A 240 -10.80 -31.50 -11.66
CA SER A 240 -11.85 -31.81 -10.69
C SER A 240 -11.38 -32.76 -9.58
N LYS A 241 -10.53 -33.75 -9.90
CA LYS A 241 -9.88 -34.60 -8.89
C LYS A 241 -8.97 -33.78 -7.98
N GLY A 242 -8.14 -32.90 -8.55
CA GLY A 242 -7.25 -32.02 -7.78
C GLY A 242 -8.02 -31.07 -6.85
N MET A 243 -9.12 -30.48 -7.32
CA MET A 243 -10.05 -29.69 -6.51
C MET A 243 -10.60 -30.50 -5.34
N LYS A 244 -11.12 -31.70 -5.62
CA LYS A 244 -11.66 -32.58 -4.58
C LYS A 244 -10.62 -32.87 -3.51
N GLN A 245 -9.41 -33.29 -3.90
CA GLN A 245 -8.32 -33.58 -2.98
C GLN A 245 -7.96 -32.36 -2.10
N LEU A 246 -7.88 -31.17 -2.68
CA LEU A 246 -7.58 -29.95 -1.93
C LEU A 246 -8.72 -29.57 -0.95
N SER A 247 -9.97 -29.65 -1.39
CA SER A 247 -11.13 -29.37 -0.54
C SER A 247 -11.24 -30.37 0.63
N GLU A 248 -10.94 -31.65 0.38
CA GLU A 248 -10.87 -32.67 1.43
C GLU A 248 -9.73 -32.37 2.42
N MET A 249 -8.54 -32.00 1.94
CA MET A 249 -7.43 -31.61 2.81
C MET A 249 -7.81 -30.45 3.74
N PHE A 250 -8.49 -29.42 3.21
CA PHE A 250 -8.96 -28.29 4.01
C PHE A 250 -10.06 -28.66 4.99
N HIS A 251 -11.01 -29.50 4.57
CA HIS A 251 -12.04 -30.01 5.47
C HIS A 251 -11.42 -30.76 6.66
N HIS A 252 -10.50 -31.69 6.43
CA HIS A 252 -9.79 -32.42 7.49
C HIS A 252 -8.95 -31.50 8.39
N SER A 253 -8.44 -30.39 7.84
CA SER A 253 -7.61 -29.43 8.57
C SER A 253 -8.41 -28.30 9.24
N GLY A 254 -9.75 -28.32 9.16
CA GLY A 254 -10.61 -27.28 9.72
C GLY A 254 -10.47 -25.91 9.05
N VAL A 255 -9.96 -25.86 7.81
CA VAL A 255 -9.82 -24.61 7.04
C VAL A 255 -11.18 -24.30 6.40
N PRO A 256 -11.81 -23.16 6.72
CA PRO A 256 -13.12 -22.85 6.20
C PRO A 256 -13.03 -22.43 4.73
N PHE A 257 -13.99 -22.88 3.93
CA PHE A 257 -14.11 -22.55 2.52
C PHE A 257 -15.58 -22.55 2.09
N ALA A 258 -15.87 -21.86 1.00
CA ALA A 258 -17.17 -21.91 0.34
C ALA A 258 -17.06 -22.72 -0.96
N SER A 259 -18.15 -23.38 -1.36
CA SER A 259 -18.22 -24.10 -2.63
C SER A 259 -19.57 -23.96 -3.30
N THR A 260 -19.59 -23.88 -4.63
CA THR A 260 -20.82 -23.96 -5.44
C THR A 260 -20.58 -24.77 -6.71
N SER A 261 -21.65 -25.30 -7.29
CA SER A 261 -21.63 -25.97 -8.59
C SER A 261 -22.87 -25.60 -9.39
N PHE A 262 -22.69 -25.34 -10.68
CA PHE A 262 -23.77 -24.93 -11.58
C PHE A 262 -23.40 -25.15 -13.05
N SER A 263 -24.41 -25.18 -13.92
CA SER A 263 -24.21 -25.33 -15.35
C SER A 263 -23.60 -24.08 -15.99
N ALA A 264 -22.57 -24.25 -16.80
CA ALA A 264 -22.01 -23.17 -17.63
C ALA A 264 -22.97 -22.71 -18.73
N LYS A 265 -24.06 -23.45 -18.98
CA LYS A 265 -25.15 -23.07 -19.90
C LYS A 265 -26.22 -22.19 -19.25
N LEU A 266 -26.16 -21.93 -17.94
CA LEU A 266 -27.03 -20.93 -17.31
C LEU A 266 -26.85 -19.58 -18.00
N VAL A 267 -27.90 -18.76 -18.03
CA VAL A 267 -27.76 -17.39 -18.53
C VAL A 267 -26.76 -16.64 -17.63
N HIS A 268 -25.97 -15.73 -18.21
CA HIS A 268 -24.84 -15.13 -17.51
C HIS A 268 -25.22 -14.46 -16.18
N SER A 269 -26.37 -13.79 -16.10
CA SER A 269 -26.86 -13.18 -14.85
C SER A 269 -27.14 -14.19 -13.74
N GLU A 270 -27.55 -15.42 -14.08
CA GLU A 270 -27.73 -16.49 -13.10
C GLU A 270 -26.38 -17.06 -12.64
N GLN A 271 -25.41 -17.18 -13.55
CA GLN A 271 -24.03 -17.56 -13.17
C GLN A 271 -23.43 -16.53 -12.19
N GLU A 272 -23.58 -15.23 -12.49
CA GLU A 272 -23.14 -14.16 -11.58
C GLU A 272 -23.84 -14.24 -10.22
N LYS A 273 -25.13 -14.54 -10.19
CA LYS A 273 -25.87 -14.73 -8.93
C LYS A 273 -25.29 -15.88 -8.10
N GLN A 274 -24.95 -17.02 -8.72
CA GLN A 274 -24.31 -18.14 -8.01
C GLN A 274 -22.98 -17.73 -7.37
N ILE A 275 -22.19 -16.92 -8.08
CA ILE A 275 -20.91 -16.41 -7.55
C ILE A 275 -21.12 -15.37 -6.45
N GLN A 276 -22.10 -14.48 -6.59
CA GLN A 276 -22.41 -13.49 -5.56
C GLN A 276 -22.91 -14.14 -4.26
N ASP A 277 -23.78 -15.14 -4.38
CA ASP A 277 -24.27 -15.94 -3.25
C ASP A 277 -23.12 -16.71 -2.58
N LEU A 278 -22.15 -17.20 -3.36
CA LEU A 278 -20.92 -17.82 -2.83
C LEU A 278 -20.05 -16.81 -2.06
N ILE A 279 -19.77 -15.64 -2.66
CA ILE A 279 -18.97 -14.57 -2.04
C ILE A 279 -19.63 -14.07 -0.75
N ALA A 280 -20.96 -14.01 -0.70
CA ALA A 280 -21.71 -13.60 0.47
C ALA A 280 -21.50 -14.51 1.70
N GLN A 281 -20.99 -15.73 1.51
CA GLN A 281 -20.60 -16.63 2.61
C GLN A 281 -19.32 -16.15 3.33
N GLY A 282 -18.60 -15.16 2.77
CA GLY A 282 -17.51 -14.47 3.44
C GLY A 282 -16.22 -15.28 3.59
N GLN A 283 -16.04 -16.33 2.78
CA GLN A 283 -14.87 -17.19 2.84
C GLN A 283 -13.73 -16.66 1.94
N ASP A 284 -12.50 -16.79 2.42
CA ASP A 284 -11.29 -16.44 1.66
C ASP A 284 -10.99 -17.48 0.56
N ILE A 285 -11.45 -18.72 0.74
CA ILE A 285 -11.24 -19.85 -0.17
C ILE A 285 -12.57 -20.24 -0.79
N ASN A 286 -12.63 -20.22 -2.13
CA ASN A 286 -13.87 -20.40 -2.90
C ASN A 286 -13.67 -21.42 -4.02
N PHE A 287 -14.46 -22.49 -4.01
CA PHE A 287 -14.47 -23.53 -5.04
C PHE A 287 -15.69 -23.40 -5.94
N VAL A 288 -15.48 -23.44 -7.26
CA VAL A 288 -16.55 -23.38 -8.26
C VAL A 288 -16.40 -24.53 -9.24
N GLN A 289 -17.45 -25.33 -9.40
CA GLN A 289 -17.43 -26.46 -10.32
C GLN A 289 -18.54 -26.33 -11.37
N PHE A 290 -18.17 -26.21 -12.64
CA PHE A 290 -19.15 -26.29 -13.72
C PHE A 290 -19.64 -27.73 -13.91
N ASP A 291 -20.95 -27.88 -14.16
CA ASP A 291 -21.56 -29.18 -14.41
C ASP A 291 -20.96 -29.85 -15.66
N LYS A 292 -20.85 -31.19 -15.61
CA LYS A 292 -20.33 -31.99 -16.73
C LYS A 292 -21.22 -31.82 -17.96
N GLY A 293 -20.61 -31.63 -19.13
CA GLY A 293 -21.30 -31.48 -20.41
C GLY A 293 -21.82 -30.07 -20.68
N THR A 294 -21.45 -29.08 -19.86
CA THR A 294 -22.04 -27.74 -19.94
C THR A 294 -21.10 -26.67 -20.48
N VAL A 295 -19.78 -26.90 -20.45
CA VAL A 295 -18.79 -25.94 -20.97
C VAL A 295 -18.51 -26.12 -22.46
N THR A 296 -18.80 -27.28 -23.05
CA THR A 296 -18.48 -27.55 -24.45
C THR A 296 -19.62 -27.13 -25.39
N PRO A 297 -19.31 -26.71 -26.62
CA PRO A 297 -20.32 -26.59 -27.67
C PRO A 297 -21.00 -27.94 -27.97
N ASP A 298 -22.27 -27.91 -28.35
CA ASP A 298 -23.03 -29.12 -28.66
C ASP A 298 -22.34 -29.93 -29.77
N GLY A 299 -22.27 -31.25 -29.59
CA GLY A 299 -21.60 -32.17 -30.52
C GLY A 299 -20.08 -32.32 -30.33
N THR A 300 -19.48 -31.58 -29.39
CA THR A 300 -18.05 -31.74 -29.05
C THR A 300 -17.82 -33.03 -28.27
N THR A 301 -16.98 -33.93 -28.79
CA THR A 301 -16.74 -35.27 -28.18
C THR A 301 -15.27 -35.63 -28.00
N HIS A 302 -14.32 -34.76 -28.37
CA HIS A 302 -12.90 -35.09 -28.25
C HIS A 302 -12.38 -35.01 -26.80
N GLY A 303 -11.38 -35.83 -26.48
CA GLY A 303 -10.72 -35.81 -25.17
C GLY A 303 -10.14 -34.44 -24.84
N GLY A 304 -10.29 -33.98 -23.59
CA GLY A 304 -9.79 -32.69 -23.11
C GLY A 304 -10.63 -31.46 -23.48
N ALA A 305 -11.76 -31.62 -24.19
CA ALA A 305 -12.64 -30.50 -24.52
C ALA A 305 -13.14 -29.76 -23.26
N GLU A 306 -13.71 -30.51 -22.32
CA GLU A 306 -14.20 -29.98 -21.03
C GLU A 306 -13.16 -29.16 -20.27
N HIS A 307 -11.90 -29.60 -20.31
CA HIS A 307 -10.78 -28.89 -19.73
C HIS A 307 -10.59 -27.53 -20.41
N MET A 308 -10.34 -27.51 -21.72
CA MET A 308 -9.95 -26.28 -22.42
C MET A 308 -11.09 -25.28 -22.61
N TYR A 309 -12.34 -25.73 -22.75
CA TYR A 309 -13.49 -24.83 -22.89
C TYR A 309 -13.89 -24.18 -21.56
N SER A 310 -13.64 -24.84 -20.42
CA SER A 310 -14.00 -24.30 -19.10
C SER A 310 -13.29 -22.98 -18.77
N PHE A 311 -12.14 -22.71 -19.39
CA PHE A 311 -11.33 -21.53 -19.08
C PHE A 311 -12.09 -20.23 -19.39
N ASP A 312 -12.74 -20.15 -20.54
CA ASP A 312 -13.40 -18.93 -20.98
C ASP A 312 -14.57 -18.57 -20.05
N TYR A 313 -15.40 -19.56 -19.68
CA TYR A 313 -16.48 -19.36 -18.71
C TYR A 313 -15.96 -18.86 -17.38
N ALA A 314 -14.89 -19.46 -16.85
CA ALA A 314 -14.29 -19.04 -15.59
C ALA A 314 -13.82 -17.58 -15.64
N TYR A 315 -13.16 -17.17 -16.73
CA TYR A 315 -12.68 -15.81 -16.88
C TYR A 315 -13.79 -14.81 -17.17
N GLN A 316 -14.95 -15.22 -17.69
CA GLN A 316 -16.08 -14.35 -17.96
C GLN A 316 -16.84 -13.94 -16.69
N LEU A 317 -16.74 -14.71 -15.60
CA LEU A 317 -17.38 -14.40 -14.32
C LEU A 317 -16.83 -13.10 -13.71
N GLU A 318 -17.59 -12.01 -13.83
CA GLU A 318 -17.20 -10.68 -13.40
C GLU A 318 -17.07 -10.60 -11.89
N SER A 319 -18.01 -11.16 -11.13
CA SER A 319 -17.97 -11.11 -9.67
C SER A 319 -16.71 -11.76 -9.08
N VAL A 320 -16.14 -12.76 -9.77
CA VAL A 320 -14.84 -13.35 -9.40
C VAL A 320 -13.70 -12.36 -9.61
N ARG A 321 -13.67 -11.68 -10.77
CA ARG A 321 -12.65 -10.65 -11.07
C ARG A 321 -12.73 -9.47 -10.10
N ASP A 322 -13.94 -8.99 -9.82
CA ASP A 322 -14.19 -7.93 -8.84
C ASP A 322 -13.77 -8.34 -7.43
N TRP A 323 -14.05 -9.58 -7.03
CA TRP A 323 -13.60 -10.10 -5.76
C TRP A 323 -12.08 -10.14 -5.65
N LEU A 324 -11.38 -10.54 -6.72
CA LEU A 324 -9.92 -10.56 -6.78
C LEU A 324 -9.34 -9.16 -6.51
N PHE A 325 -9.83 -8.13 -7.22
CA PHE A 325 -9.39 -6.74 -7.06
C PHE A 325 -9.71 -6.11 -5.70
N LYS A 326 -10.69 -6.65 -4.97
CA LYS A 326 -10.97 -6.23 -3.58
C LYS A 326 -9.95 -6.76 -2.58
N GLN A 327 -9.16 -7.78 -2.95
CA GLN A 327 -8.20 -8.37 -2.02
C GLN A 327 -6.93 -7.53 -1.94
N THR A 328 -6.45 -7.36 -0.71
CA THR A 328 -5.13 -6.83 -0.37
C THR A 328 -4.44 -7.82 0.56
N LYS A 329 -3.11 -7.87 0.51
CA LYS A 329 -2.32 -8.48 1.59
C LYS A 329 -2.69 -7.80 2.91
N GLY A 330 -3.00 -8.59 3.93
CA GLY A 330 -3.68 -8.11 5.14
C GLY A 330 -2.78 -7.25 6.05
N ILE A 331 -3.24 -6.03 6.36
CA ILE A 331 -2.74 -5.16 7.45
C ILE A 331 -2.76 -5.87 8.82
N SER A 332 -3.60 -6.91 8.98
CA SER A 332 -3.67 -7.77 10.17
C SER A 332 -2.37 -8.51 10.46
N ASN A 333 -1.66 -9.00 9.44
CA ASN A 333 -0.37 -9.65 9.60
C ASN A 333 0.71 -8.65 10.01
N ALA A 334 0.64 -7.42 9.49
CA ALA A 334 1.60 -6.37 9.84
C ALA A 334 1.49 -5.99 11.34
N LYS A 335 0.27 -5.79 11.84
CA LYS A 335 0.03 -5.47 13.25
C LYS A 335 0.39 -6.64 14.18
N ALA A 336 0.11 -7.89 13.77
CA ALA A 336 0.51 -9.07 14.54
C ALA A 336 2.04 -9.19 14.65
N LEU A 337 2.76 -9.02 13.52
CA LEU A 337 4.22 -9.01 13.49
C LEU A 337 4.81 -7.88 14.34
N TYR A 338 4.17 -6.71 14.36
CA TYR A 338 4.59 -5.61 15.22
C TYR A 338 4.52 -5.99 16.71
N PHE A 339 3.43 -6.58 17.17
CA PHE A 339 3.32 -7.02 18.57
C PHE A 339 4.26 -8.18 18.89
N GLN A 340 4.40 -9.15 17.97
CA GLN A 340 5.36 -10.23 18.12
C GLN A 340 6.80 -9.71 18.23
N ALA A 341 7.16 -8.64 17.50
CA ALA A 341 8.45 -7.99 17.64
C ALA A 341 8.64 -7.37 19.03
N LYS A 342 7.59 -6.75 19.60
CA LYS A 342 7.62 -6.16 20.94
C LYS A 342 7.74 -7.20 22.06
N ASP A 343 7.20 -8.39 21.86
CA ASP A 343 7.24 -9.49 22.83
C ASP A 343 8.53 -10.33 22.72
N SER A 344 9.30 -10.19 21.64
CA SER A 344 10.52 -10.95 21.41
C SER A 344 11.65 -10.51 22.35
N SER A 345 12.19 -11.46 23.12
CA SER A 345 13.37 -11.23 23.98
C SER A 345 14.70 -11.18 23.21
N ASN A 346 14.74 -11.71 21.98
CA ASN A 346 15.90 -11.64 21.10
C ASN A 346 15.80 -10.41 20.19
N GLN A 347 16.81 -9.54 20.23
CA GLN A 347 16.82 -8.28 19.48
C GLN A 347 16.90 -8.45 17.95
N GLN A 348 17.67 -9.41 17.44
CA GLN A 348 17.75 -9.68 16.00
C GLN A 348 16.43 -10.24 15.46
N GLN A 349 15.79 -11.11 16.24
CA GLN A 349 14.48 -11.65 15.89
C GLN A 349 13.39 -10.58 15.98
N ALA A 350 13.43 -9.73 17.02
CA ALA A 350 12.55 -8.58 17.16
C ALA A 350 12.66 -7.65 15.95
N PHE A 351 13.89 -7.29 15.56
CA PHE A 351 14.14 -6.49 14.37
C PHE A 351 13.58 -7.16 13.10
N THR A 352 13.76 -8.48 12.96
CA THR A 352 13.25 -9.23 11.79
C THR A 352 11.72 -9.15 11.69
N TYR A 353 10.99 -9.35 12.79
CA TYR A 353 9.54 -9.21 12.81
C TYR A 353 9.09 -7.76 12.57
N MET A 354 9.81 -6.80 13.16
CA MET A 354 9.54 -5.37 12.96
C MET A 354 9.74 -4.97 11.50
N LEU A 355 10.79 -5.46 10.84
CA LEU A 355 11.07 -5.21 9.43
C LEU A 355 9.99 -5.79 8.53
N ARG A 356 9.56 -7.03 8.75
CA ARG A 356 8.45 -7.63 7.99
C ARG A 356 7.15 -6.85 8.18
N SER A 357 6.86 -6.39 9.40
CA SER A 357 5.71 -5.52 9.67
C SER A 357 5.80 -4.18 8.92
N ALA A 358 7.00 -3.58 8.89
CA ALA A 358 7.27 -2.32 8.21
C ALA A 358 7.15 -2.44 6.68
N GLU A 359 7.61 -3.56 6.12
CA GLU A 359 7.49 -3.93 4.70
C GLU A 359 6.02 -4.15 4.29
N LEU A 360 5.18 -4.62 5.21
CA LEU A 360 3.72 -4.69 5.05
C LEU A 360 3.01 -3.33 5.30
N ASN A 361 3.76 -2.25 5.19
CA ASN A 361 3.29 -0.86 5.28
C ASN A 361 2.66 -0.44 6.62
N PHE A 362 3.01 -1.10 7.73
CA PHE A 362 2.57 -0.65 9.05
C PHE A 362 3.44 0.51 9.55
N GLY A 363 2.88 1.73 9.54
CA GLY A 363 3.63 2.96 9.82
C GLY A 363 4.37 2.94 11.16
N MET A 364 3.77 2.39 12.23
CA MET A 364 4.43 2.29 13.53
C MET A 364 5.64 1.35 13.50
N ALA A 365 5.60 0.27 12.71
CA ALA A 365 6.76 -0.60 12.53
C ALA A 365 7.86 0.09 11.72
N GLN A 366 7.50 0.83 10.67
CA GLN A 366 8.46 1.61 9.88
C GLN A 366 9.22 2.61 10.75
N TYR A 367 8.50 3.29 11.65
CA TYR A 367 9.10 4.19 12.63
C TYR A 367 10.07 3.46 13.57
N GLU A 368 9.72 2.29 14.09
CA GLU A 368 10.60 1.52 14.97
C GLU A 368 11.81 0.95 14.23
N VAL A 369 11.65 0.44 13.00
CA VAL A 369 12.77 0.01 12.15
C VAL A 369 13.74 1.15 11.88
N ALA A 370 13.25 2.37 11.65
CA ALA A 370 14.10 3.53 11.50
C ALA A 370 14.95 3.78 12.75
N ARG A 371 14.34 3.70 13.94
CA ARG A 371 15.05 3.82 15.22
C ARG A 371 16.06 2.70 15.45
N ASP A 372 15.71 1.47 15.09
CA ASP A 372 16.57 0.30 15.23
C ASP A 372 17.81 0.43 14.34
N TYR A 373 17.66 0.88 13.08
CA TYR A 373 18.79 1.23 12.23
C TYR A 373 19.61 2.41 12.77
N GLN A 374 18.98 3.43 13.32
CA GLN A 374 19.69 4.59 13.87
C GLN A 374 20.53 4.22 15.09
N LYS A 375 20.05 3.30 15.93
CA LYS A 375 20.70 2.91 17.19
C LYS A 375 21.53 1.63 17.08
N GLY A 376 21.34 0.84 16.03
CA GLY A 376 21.94 -0.48 15.88
C GLY A 376 21.30 -1.54 16.77
N LEU A 377 19.98 -1.51 16.96
CA LEU A 377 19.25 -2.47 17.80
C LEU A 377 18.82 -3.69 16.97
N GLY A 378 19.41 -4.86 17.23
CA GLY A 378 19.12 -6.07 16.45
C GLY A 378 19.62 -6.04 15.00
N VAL A 379 20.21 -4.93 14.55
CA VAL A 379 20.76 -4.72 13.21
C VAL A 379 21.99 -3.83 13.29
N ARG A 380 22.89 -3.88 12.30
CA ARG A 380 24.01 -2.93 12.21
C ARG A 380 23.49 -1.50 12.03
N LYS A 381 24.03 -0.56 12.80
CA LYS A 381 23.72 0.87 12.68
C LYS A 381 23.88 1.35 11.24
N ASN A 382 22.86 2.00 10.68
CA ASN A 382 22.85 2.56 9.32
C ASN A 382 21.90 3.75 9.22
N THR A 383 22.46 4.96 9.26
CA THR A 383 21.69 6.21 9.24
C THR A 383 20.93 6.45 7.93
N SER A 384 21.49 6.05 6.79
CA SER A 384 20.81 6.17 5.49
C SER A 384 19.53 5.34 5.43
N ASN A 385 19.58 4.11 5.94
CA ASN A 385 18.38 3.27 6.06
C ASN A 385 17.39 3.85 7.07
N ALA A 386 17.87 4.37 8.21
CA ALA A 386 17.01 5.04 9.18
C ALA A 386 16.22 6.20 8.55
N ILE A 387 16.90 7.07 7.79
CA ILE A 387 16.25 8.19 7.09
C ILE A 387 15.19 7.69 6.10
N SER A 388 15.51 6.66 5.30
CA SER A 388 14.56 6.08 4.34
C SER A 388 13.29 5.56 5.03
N TRP A 389 13.45 4.84 6.15
CA TRP A 389 12.32 4.31 6.91
C TRP A 389 11.53 5.39 7.66
N TYR A 390 12.18 6.41 8.21
CA TYR A 390 11.47 7.56 8.79
C TYR A 390 10.61 8.27 7.74
N LYS A 391 11.12 8.48 6.52
CA LYS A 391 10.35 9.07 5.42
C LYS A 391 9.10 8.23 5.09
N LYS A 392 9.27 6.90 4.98
CA LYS A 392 8.13 5.98 4.77
C LYS A 392 7.11 6.06 5.91
N ALA A 393 7.56 6.07 7.16
CA ALA A 393 6.70 6.18 8.33
C ALA A 393 5.90 7.50 8.34
N ALA A 394 6.55 8.60 7.97
CA ALA A 394 5.90 9.90 7.82
C ALA A 394 4.83 9.89 6.72
N THR A 395 5.11 9.31 5.55
CA THR A 395 4.11 9.12 4.48
C THR A 395 2.91 8.30 4.96
N ASN A 396 3.12 7.36 5.88
CA ASN A 396 2.06 6.55 6.50
C ASN A 396 1.45 7.16 7.77
N GLY A 397 1.59 8.47 7.98
CA GLY A 397 0.90 9.21 9.05
C GLY A 397 1.53 9.10 10.43
N VAL A 398 2.79 8.66 10.54
CA VAL A 398 3.53 8.71 11.82
C VAL A 398 4.23 10.06 11.97
N ASN A 399 3.52 11.06 12.48
CA ASN A 399 4.00 12.44 12.60
C ASN A 399 5.33 12.57 13.37
N ARG A 400 5.55 11.70 14.38
CA ARG A 400 6.79 11.66 15.15
C ARG A 400 8.03 11.37 14.28
N ALA A 401 7.87 10.68 13.15
CA ALA A 401 8.97 10.43 12.22
C ALA A 401 9.51 11.73 11.58
N LEU A 402 8.63 12.70 11.28
CA LEU A 402 9.04 14.01 10.78
C LEU A 402 9.81 14.80 11.84
N LEU A 403 9.34 14.76 13.10
CA LEU A 403 10.05 15.39 14.22
C LEU A 403 11.47 14.80 14.37
N ASP A 404 11.60 13.48 14.33
CA ASP A 404 12.91 12.81 14.47
C ASP A 404 13.83 13.07 13.27
N LEU A 405 13.31 13.16 12.05
CA LEU A 405 14.06 13.63 10.88
C LEU A 405 14.55 15.07 11.07
N GLY A 406 13.70 15.96 11.57
CA GLY A 406 14.08 17.33 11.89
C GLY A 406 15.20 17.39 12.93
N ILE A 407 15.10 16.60 14.01
CA ILE A 407 16.13 16.51 15.06
C ILE A 407 17.45 15.98 14.50
N LEU A 408 17.41 14.99 13.61
CA LEU A 408 18.59 14.42 12.99
C LEU A 408 19.39 15.49 12.24
N TYR A 409 18.72 16.27 11.37
CA TYR A 409 19.36 17.34 10.61
C TYR A 409 19.67 18.59 11.44
N TYR A 410 18.88 18.86 12.49
CA TYR A 410 19.16 19.93 13.46
C TYR A 410 20.45 19.66 14.24
N SER A 411 20.63 18.43 14.73
CA SER A 411 21.79 18.06 15.55
C SER A 411 23.04 17.74 14.72
N GLY A 412 22.88 17.30 13.47
CA GLY A 412 24.00 16.80 12.67
C GLY A 412 24.61 15.50 13.21
N THR A 413 23.87 14.76 14.03
CA THR A 413 24.36 13.47 14.54
C THR A 413 24.26 12.41 13.44
N ASP A 414 25.41 11.82 13.06
CA ASP A 414 25.52 10.82 11.99
C ASP A 414 25.11 11.29 10.57
N VAL A 415 24.80 12.58 10.40
CA VAL A 415 24.51 13.24 9.11
C VAL A 415 25.15 14.63 9.09
N ASN A 416 25.35 15.20 7.91
CA ASN A 416 25.71 16.62 7.84
C ASN A 416 24.55 17.47 8.39
N GLN A 417 24.88 18.33 9.35
CA GLN A 417 23.92 19.29 9.91
C GLN A 417 23.33 20.15 8.80
N ASN A 418 22.01 20.32 8.81
CA ASN A 418 21.29 21.06 7.78
C ASN A 418 20.05 21.74 8.38
N TYR A 419 20.21 22.98 8.81
CA TYR A 419 19.12 23.74 9.42
C TYR A 419 17.94 24.05 8.49
N PRO A 420 18.13 24.40 7.20
CA PRO A 420 17.00 24.53 6.27
C PRO A 420 16.15 23.25 6.20
N LEU A 421 16.79 22.09 6.07
CA LEU A 421 16.07 20.81 6.01
C LEU A 421 15.41 20.46 7.36
N ALA A 422 16.06 20.76 8.48
CA ALA A 422 15.44 20.62 9.80
C ALA A 422 14.19 21.49 9.94
N THR A 423 14.24 22.74 9.45
CA THR A 423 13.12 23.69 9.47
C THR A 423 11.94 23.16 8.67
N ASP A 424 12.19 22.61 7.47
CA ASP A 424 11.16 21.98 6.64
C ASP A 424 10.48 20.81 7.38
N TYR A 425 11.26 19.91 7.97
CA TYR A 425 10.70 18.76 8.70
C TYR A 425 9.93 19.19 9.95
N PHE A 426 10.44 20.15 10.73
CA PHE A 426 9.70 20.68 11.88
C PHE A 426 8.43 21.42 11.48
N THR A 427 8.44 22.15 10.37
CA THR A 427 7.25 22.82 9.83
C THR A 427 6.19 21.78 9.43
N GLN A 428 6.57 20.74 8.69
CA GLN A 428 5.68 19.65 8.32
C GLN A 428 5.13 18.91 9.55
N ALA A 429 5.99 18.59 10.54
CA ALA A 429 5.56 17.96 11.78
C ALA A 429 4.56 18.84 12.55
N SER A 430 4.80 20.16 12.61
CA SER A 430 3.87 21.11 13.24
C SER A 430 2.53 21.16 12.51
N GLN A 431 2.53 21.21 11.17
CA GLN A 431 1.31 21.20 10.35
C GLN A 431 0.49 19.91 10.53
N GLN A 432 1.17 18.78 10.79
CA GLN A 432 0.53 17.52 11.11
C GLN A 432 0.13 17.38 12.60
N GLY A 433 0.32 18.43 13.41
CA GLY A 433 -0.15 18.48 14.79
C GLY A 433 0.81 17.89 15.83
N ASP A 434 2.09 17.69 15.51
CA ASP A 434 3.08 17.35 16.54
C ASP A 434 3.20 18.50 17.55
N MET A 435 3.12 18.16 18.85
CA MET A 435 3.12 19.14 19.94
C MET A 435 4.49 19.79 20.17
N LYS A 436 5.58 19.09 19.83
CA LYS A 436 6.96 19.53 20.13
C LYS A 436 7.62 20.24 18.95
N ALA A 437 7.15 20.01 17.73
CA ALA A 437 7.74 20.59 16.53
C ALA A 437 7.83 22.14 16.55
N PRO A 438 6.78 22.91 16.94
CA PRO A 438 6.89 24.36 17.00
C PRO A 438 7.96 24.83 17.99
N ARG A 439 8.18 24.10 19.09
CA ARG A 439 9.27 24.43 20.04
C ARG A 439 10.64 24.40 19.36
N TYR A 440 10.91 23.43 18.48
CA TYR A 440 12.19 23.39 17.77
C TYR A 440 12.34 24.54 16.79
N LEU A 441 11.27 24.93 16.10
CA LEU A 441 11.26 26.14 15.26
C LEU A 441 11.54 27.41 16.09
N GLY A 442 10.95 27.49 17.28
CA GLY A 442 11.21 28.57 18.24
C GLY A 442 12.67 28.62 18.69
N MET A 443 13.27 27.47 19.01
CA MET A 443 14.69 27.38 19.40
C MET A 443 15.61 27.83 18.27
N MET A 444 15.34 27.43 17.03
CA MET A 444 16.11 27.86 15.87
C MET A 444 16.05 29.37 15.66
N LYS A 445 14.89 30.00 15.92
CA LYS A 445 14.73 31.46 15.87
C LYS A 445 15.41 32.18 17.04
N GLU A 446 15.34 31.61 18.25
CA GLU A 446 16.00 32.16 19.44
C GLU A 446 17.53 32.17 19.28
N GLU A 447 18.09 31.10 18.73
CA GLU A 447 19.54 30.89 18.61
C GLU A 447 20.11 31.34 17.25
N GLY A 448 19.26 31.68 16.27
CA GLY A 448 19.70 32.07 14.93
C GLY A 448 20.28 30.91 14.12
N LEU A 449 19.71 29.71 14.26
CA LEU A 449 20.19 28.50 13.60
C LEU A 449 19.54 28.34 12.22
N GLY A 450 20.33 28.53 11.16
CA GLY A 450 19.83 28.53 9.77
C GLY A 450 18.99 29.75 9.41
N THR A 451 18.96 30.76 10.28
CA THR A 451 18.19 32.00 10.12
C THR A 451 18.82 33.09 11.01
N SER A 452 18.35 34.33 10.95
CA SER A 452 18.76 35.36 11.92
C SER A 452 18.03 35.19 13.25
N VAL A 453 18.69 35.59 14.35
CA VAL A 453 18.06 35.64 15.68
C VAL A 453 16.80 36.50 15.63
N SER A 454 15.68 35.95 16.13
CA SER A 454 14.39 36.63 16.23
C SER A 454 13.62 36.12 17.45
N TYR A 455 13.76 36.82 18.57
CA TYR A 455 13.05 36.48 19.81
C TYR A 455 11.53 36.64 19.71
N SER A 456 11.05 37.59 18.88
CA SER A 456 9.62 37.79 18.65
C SER A 456 9.00 36.64 17.86
N ASP A 457 9.71 36.06 16.89
CA ASP A 457 9.24 34.85 16.19
C ASP A 457 9.39 33.61 17.06
N ALA A 458 10.47 33.50 17.84
CA ALA A 458 10.62 32.44 18.82
C ALA A 458 9.44 32.42 19.81
N MET A 459 9.03 33.60 20.30
CA MET A 459 7.85 33.76 21.17
C MET A 459 6.58 33.18 20.54
N LYS A 460 6.28 33.49 19.27
CA LYS A 460 5.10 32.96 18.58
C LYS A 460 5.11 31.43 18.51
N PHE A 461 6.22 30.85 18.10
CA PHE A 461 6.36 29.40 18.01
C PHE A 461 6.29 28.71 19.38
N TYR A 462 6.85 29.33 20.42
CA TYR A 462 6.73 28.80 21.77
C TYR A 462 5.29 28.90 22.31
N GLN A 463 4.56 29.98 22.01
CA GLN A 463 3.15 30.10 22.37
C GLN A 463 2.34 28.98 21.72
N GLU A 464 2.52 28.77 20.41
CA GLU A 464 1.89 27.67 19.67
C GLU A 464 2.19 26.30 20.30
N ALA A 465 3.46 25.99 20.59
CA ALA A 465 3.84 24.73 21.24
C ALA A 465 3.24 24.60 22.65
N SER A 466 3.19 25.68 23.43
CA SER A 466 2.61 25.68 24.77
C SER A 466 1.10 25.51 24.76
N GLU A 467 0.39 26.11 23.80
CA GLU A 467 -1.06 25.91 23.59
C GLU A 467 -1.37 24.45 23.25
N ARG A 468 -0.46 23.78 22.52
CA ARG A 468 -0.50 22.34 22.26
C ARG A 468 -0.02 21.49 23.44
N GLY A 469 0.36 22.07 24.57
CA GLY A 469 0.74 21.34 25.79
C GLY A 469 2.23 21.08 26.00
N ASP A 470 3.14 21.67 25.21
CA ASP A 470 4.59 21.58 25.48
C ASP A 470 4.99 22.50 26.64
N ILE A 471 5.24 21.90 27.81
CA ILE A 471 5.68 22.60 29.03
C ILE A 471 7.08 23.20 28.91
N THR A 472 7.93 22.69 28.02
CA THR A 472 9.26 23.25 27.76
C THR A 472 9.12 24.60 27.06
N ALA A 473 8.17 24.71 26.12
CA ALA A 473 7.88 25.95 25.44
C ALA A 473 7.33 27.01 26.41
N ALA A 474 6.47 26.61 27.35
CA ALA A 474 6.02 27.50 28.43
C ALA A 474 7.19 28.06 29.25
N ALA A 475 8.15 27.21 29.63
CA ALA A 475 9.34 27.67 30.36
C ALA A 475 10.24 28.60 29.51
N ARG A 476 10.35 28.35 28.19
CA ARG A 476 11.08 29.23 27.27
C ARG A 476 10.43 30.61 27.18
N ILE A 477 9.09 30.68 27.12
CA ILE A 477 8.35 31.95 27.16
C ILE A 477 8.64 32.70 28.46
N GLY A 478 8.63 32.00 29.60
CA GLY A 478 9.00 32.59 30.89
C GLY A 478 10.38 33.24 30.86
N SER A 479 11.36 32.56 30.24
CA SER A 479 12.73 33.10 30.07
C SER A 479 12.79 34.34 29.17
N LEU A 480 11.97 34.40 28.12
CA LEU A 480 11.91 35.59 27.25
C LEU A 480 11.36 36.80 28.01
N TYR A 481 10.30 36.62 28.81
CA TYR A 481 9.77 37.68 29.69
C TYR A 481 10.75 38.08 30.79
N GLU A 482 11.41 37.11 31.41
CA GLU A 482 12.36 37.36 32.48
C GLU A 482 13.56 38.18 32.00
N ARG A 483 14.01 37.97 30.76
CA ARG A 483 15.17 38.64 30.16
C ARG A 483 14.81 39.86 29.31
N GLY A 484 13.52 40.09 29.03
CA GLY A 484 13.07 41.16 28.14
C GLY A 484 13.50 40.95 26.67
N LEU A 485 13.50 39.70 26.20
CA LEU A 485 13.96 39.36 24.86
C LEU A 485 12.77 39.20 23.90
N GLY A 486 12.66 40.11 22.93
CA GLY A 486 11.54 40.14 21.98
C GLY A 486 10.21 40.60 22.57
N VAL A 487 10.17 40.86 23.88
CA VAL A 487 9.04 41.41 24.66
C VAL A 487 9.57 42.31 25.76
N GLN A 488 8.74 43.20 26.30
CA GLN A 488 9.11 43.98 27.47
C GLN A 488 9.35 43.06 28.67
N GLN A 489 10.42 43.31 29.43
CA GLN A 489 10.76 42.52 30.60
C GLN A 489 9.61 42.56 31.63
N SER A 490 9.22 41.38 32.13
CA SER A 490 8.21 41.27 33.19
C SER A 490 8.40 39.99 34.00
N TYR A 491 8.85 40.12 35.24
CA TYR A 491 8.97 38.99 36.16
C TYR A 491 7.62 38.36 36.51
N GLU A 492 6.56 39.17 36.60
CA GLU A 492 5.19 38.70 36.85
C GLU A 492 4.71 37.75 35.73
N HIS A 493 4.86 38.14 34.46
CA HIS A 493 4.54 37.27 33.33
C HIS A 493 5.47 36.06 33.27
N ALA A 494 6.76 36.24 33.57
CA ALA A 494 7.70 35.12 33.64
C ALA A 494 7.24 34.06 34.65
N ILE A 495 6.83 34.47 35.85
CA ILE A 495 6.28 33.57 36.89
C ILE A 495 5.03 32.86 36.40
N GLN A 496 4.08 33.56 35.77
CA GLN A 496 2.87 32.92 35.22
C GLN A 496 3.21 31.81 34.22
N TRP A 497 4.17 32.06 33.33
CA TRP A 497 4.60 31.07 32.33
C TRP A 497 5.43 29.93 32.93
N TYR A 498 6.28 30.21 33.92
CA TYR A 498 6.98 29.15 34.65
C TYR A 498 6.01 28.27 35.45
N LEU A 499 4.97 28.85 36.06
CA LEU A 499 3.90 28.10 36.69
C LEU A 499 3.10 27.30 35.64
N LYS A 500 2.90 27.80 34.42
CA LYS A 500 2.29 26.97 33.36
C LYS A 500 3.14 25.75 33.00
N ALA A 501 4.47 25.85 33.10
CA ALA A 501 5.39 24.72 32.94
C ALA A 501 5.42 23.77 34.16
N ALA A 502 5.14 24.29 35.36
CA ALA A 502 5.14 23.57 36.63
C ALA A 502 4.12 24.20 37.63
N PRO A 503 2.82 23.85 37.54
CA PRO A 503 1.77 24.63 38.21
C PRO A 503 1.70 24.41 39.72
N THR A 504 2.09 23.22 40.19
CA THR A 504 2.16 22.92 41.62
C THR A 504 3.38 22.06 41.94
N PRO A 505 3.86 22.08 43.20
CA PRO A 505 4.85 21.13 43.70
C PRO A 505 4.55 19.66 43.42
N GLU A 506 3.29 19.24 43.55
CA GLU A 506 2.86 17.85 43.40
C GLU A 506 2.88 17.38 41.94
N ILE A 507 2.48 18.26 41.01
CA ILE A 507 2.57 18.00 39.56
C ILE A 507 4.04 18.04 39.13
N ALA A 508 4.80 18.99 39.69
CA ALA A 508 6.23 19.11 39.49
C ALA A 508 7.03 17.95 40.07
N ALA A 509 6.50 17.06 40.91
CA ALA A 509 7.21 15.85 41.30
C ALA A 509 7.07 14.71 40.27
N LYS A 510 5.98 14.70 39.47
CA LYS A 510 5.59 13.56 38.61
C LYS A 510 6.13 13.59 37.16
N ASN A 511 6.57 14.73 36.64
CA ASN A 511 6.96 14.91 35.22
C ASN A 511 8.47 15.17 35.03
N VAL A 512 9.24 14.22 34.50
CA VAL A 512 10.71 14.30 34.45
C VAL A 512 11.22 15.09 33.23
N HIS A 513 12.22 15.95 33.47
CA HIS A 513 13.19 16.60 32.56
C HIS A 513 13.04 18.10 32.17
N PRO A 514 11.97 18.61 31.52
CA PRO A 514 11.92 20.04 31.11
C PRO A 514 11.53 21.03 32.23
N ARG A 515 10.97 20.54 33.34
CA ARG A 515 10.50 21.37 34.47
C ARG A 515 11.64 22.07 35.23
N ILE A 516 12.84 21.48 35.26
CA ILE A 516 13.89 21.89 36.20
C ILE A 516 14.27 23.35 36.01
N MET A 517 14.37 23.81 34.75
CA MET A 517 14.62 25.22 34.46
C MET A 517 13.54 26.11 35.10
N ALA A 518 12.26 25.82 34.86
CA ALA A 518 11.15 26.60 35.42
C ALA A 518 11.15 26.57 36.95
N LEU A 519 11.41 25.42 37.58
CA LEU A 519 11.48 25.29 39.04
C LEU A 519 12.63 26.11 39.64
N VAL A 520 13.82 26.05 39.05
CA VAL A 520 14.98 26.84 39.49
C VAL A 520 14.71 28.33 39.33
N ARG A 521 14.11 28.76 38.20
CA ARG A 521 13.74 30.17 38.00
C ARG A 521 12.66 30.63 38.97
N LEU A 522 11.61 29.83 39.23
CA LEU A 522 10.62 30.13 40.26
C LEU A 522 11.28 30.29 41.64
N GLY A 523 12.14 29.35 42.03
CA GLY A 523 12.90 29.43 43.27
C GLY A 523 13.69 30.74 43.38
N TYR A 524 14.38 31.12 42.31
CA TYR A 524 15.17 32.36 42.23
C TYR A 524 14.30 33.61 42.35
N LEU A 525 13.17 33.66 41.65
CA LEU A 525 12.27 34.82 41.65
C LEU A 525 11.63 35.02 43.03
N TYR A 526 11.20 33.94 43.70
CA TYR A 526 10.69 34.00 45.07
C TYR A 526 11.78 34.33 46.10
N GLU A 527 13.00 33.81 45.95
CA GLU A 527 14.12 34.09 46.86
C GLU A 527 14.50 35.58 46.86
N ASN A 528 14.38 36.24 45.71
CA ASN A 528 14.80 37.63 45.52
C ASN A 528 13.63 38.63 45.47
N GLY A 529 12.38 38.17 45.43
CA GLY A 529 11.20 39.05 45.36
C GLY A 529 11.04 39.75 44.01
N PHE A 530 11.38 39.07 42.91
CA PHE A 530 11.24 39.61 41.56
C PHE A 530 9.85 39.30 41.01
N GLY A 531 9.02 40.34 40.83
CA GLY A 531 7.63 40.19 40.35
C GLY A 531 6.68 39.56 41.36
N VAL A 532 7.16 39.24 42.56
CA VAL A 532 6.39 38.72 43.70
C VAL A 532 6.99 39.25 44.99
N LYS A 533 6.23 39.20 46.09
CA LYS A 533 6.81 39.42 47.42
C LYS A 533 7.86 38.34 47.69
N GLN A 534 9.01 38.75 48.22
CA GLN A 534 10.07 37.83 48.63
C GLN A 534 9.51 36.79 49.61
N ASP A 535 9.75 35.51 49.31
CA ASP A 535 9.26 34.37 50.08
C ASP A 535 10.28 33.21 50.03
N LYS A 536 11.06 33.09 51.10
CA LYS A 536 12.10 32.06 51.22
C LYS A 536 11.53 30.65 51.36
N ASP A 537 10.32 30.50 51.90
CA ASP A 537 9.70 29.19 52.07
C ASP A 537 9.21 28.66 50.72
N GLN A 538 8.59 29.52 49.90
CA GLN A 538 8.25 29.18 48.51
C GLN A 538 9.49 28.90 47.68
N ALA A 539 10.54 29.73 47.80
CA ALA A 539 11.81 29.49 47.13
C ALA A 539 12.39 28.12 47.49
N LEU A 540 12.43 27.79 48.78
CA LEU A 540 12.92 26.51 49.28
C LEU A 540 12.09 25.34 48.75
N ARG A 541 10.77 25.47 48.64
CA ARG A 541 9.89 24.44 48.04
C ARG A 541 10.26 24.17 46.58
N TRP A 542 10.36 25.22 45.76
CA TRP A 542 10.70 25.09 44.34
C TRP A 542 12.10 24.50 44.12
N TYR A 543 13.10 24.97 44.87
CA TYR A 543 14.45 24.42 44.79
C TYR A 543 14.53 22.97 45.29
N THR A 544 13.77 22.61 46.32
CA THR A 544 13.75 21.21 46.81
C THR A 544 13.27 20.26 45.73
N LEU A 545 12.22 20.63 44.98
CA LEU A 545 11.73 19.83 43.84
C LEU A 545 12.74 19.74 42.69
N ALA A 546 13.41 20.84 42.36
CA ALA A 546 14.46 20.80 41.33
C ALA A 546 15.65 19.92 41.76
N SER A 547 15.93 19.82 43.07
CA SER A 547 17.06 19.06 43.61
C SER A 547 16.88 17.54 43.59
N THR A 548 15.64 17.04 43.52
CA THR A 548 15.37 15.59 43.44
C THR A 548 15.80 14.99 42.10
N ASP A 549 15.98 15.83 41.09
CA ASP A 549 16.46 15.45 39.75
C ASP A 549 17.98 15.69 39.61
N ASP A 550 18.73 15.62 40.72
CA ASP A 550 20.19 15.82 40.80
C ASP A 550 20.73 17.19 40.33
N ASN A 551 19.88 18.22 40.21
CA ASN A 551 20.32 19.56 39.83
C ASN A 551 21.22 20.20 40.92
N SER A 552 22.47 20.51 40.56
CA SER A 552 23.49 21.01 41.49
C SER A 552 23.19 22.41 42.03
N GLU A 553 22.70 23.32 41.18
CA GLU A 553 22.31 24.68 41.55
C GLU A 553 21.19 24.66 42.60
N ALA A 554 20.14 23.88 42.34
CA ALA A 554 19.03 23.69 43.26
C ALA A 554 19.48 23.10 44.60
N LYS A 555 20.35 22.07 44.58
CA LYS A 555 20.92 21.47 45.82
C LYS A 555 21.68 22.50 46.65
N GLN A 556 22.46 23.37 46.00
CA GLN A 556 23.19 24.45 46.68
C GLN A 556 22.23 25.49 47.26
N ALA A 557 21.19 25.89 46.51
CA ALA A 557 20.18 26.83 46.98
C ALA A 557 19.40 26.28 48.18
N VAL A 558 19.00 25.00 48.17
CA VAL A 558 18.37 24.32 49.32
C VAL A 558 19.28 24.36 50.55
N LYS A 559 20.57 24.04 50.38
CA LYS A 559 21.54 24.07 51.49
C LYS A 559 21.75 25.48 52.04
N ARG A 560 21.71 26.50 51.17
CA ARG A 560 21.81 27.92 51.56
C ARG A 560 20.58 28.37 52.35
N LEU A 561 19.38 28.04 51.91
CA LEU A 561 18.12 28.51 52.50
C LEU A 561 17.70 27.77 53.78
N LYS A 562 18.25 26.58 54.03
CA LYS A 562 18.02 25.81 55.28
C LYS A 562 18.97 26.18 56.43
N LYS A 563 19.99 27.00 56.16
CA LYS A 563 20.89 27.57 57.18
C LYS A 563 20.36 28.94 57.58
#